data_AF-A0A3C1A0I5-F1
#
_entry.id   AF-A0A3C1A0I5-F1
#
_cell.length_a   1.000
_cell.length_b   1.000
_cell.length_c   1.000
_cell.angle_alpha   90.00
_cell.angle_beta   90.00
_cell.angle_gamma   90.00
#
_symmetry.space_group_name_H-M   'P 1'
#
loop_
_entity.id
_entity.type
_entity.pdbx_description
1 polymer ?
#
loop_
_entity_poly.entity_id
_entity_poly.type
_entity_poly.pdbx_seq_one_letter_code
_entity_poly.pdbx_strand_id
1 'polypeptide(L)'
;MQEKYATIPIEDLETKVEEELFPAAFRICHRIEEEGNKEFESRLQRYISTKCPLRQCAILNNEPARCPKPLCWIAEGPTWPEFLLPEISAVYFMLTYSYMEALNIPDDPDEEITLREKPLNVINRRLGSANTQDFIIEAFEESQILKSRVPVIKDILWAHNKTRYTLSVPLLIIQIEGILHDLAYHFNWQFEKKEMYRGESAKVWAIVKKLGHEPFEIALSSFYSRKGSSGDSPRNLILHGRSLDYAKDHRLSAVLFLVLIYLTTFSQMRIQGRITID
;
A
#
# COMPACT_ATOMS: atom_id res chain seq x y z
N MET A 1 47.33 -1.98 -1.14
CA MET A 1 46.14 -2.69 -0.62
C MET A 1 45.06 -2.53 -1.67
N GLN A 2 44.78 -3.56 -2.47
CA GLN A 2 43.70 -3.49 -3.47
C GLN A 2 42.38 -3.71 -2.73
N GLU A 3 41.53 -2.68 -2.67
CA GLU A 3 40.12 -2.86 -2.30
C GLU A 3 39.50 -3.79 -3.34
N LYS A 4 39.27 -5.05 -2.95
CA LYS A 4 38.38 -5.92 -3.71
C LYS A 4 36.99 -5.36 -3.50
N TYR A 5 36.44 -4.67 -4.50
CA TYR A 5 35.03 -4.34 -4.58
C TYR A 5 34.23 -5.64 -4.72
N ALA A 6 34.07 -6.35 -3.61
CA ALA A 6 33.25 -7.55 -3.54
C ALA A 6 31.78 -7.11 -3.52
N THR A 7 30.98 -7.76 -4.34
CA THR A 7 29.52 -7.74 -4.17
C THR A 7 29.20 -8.35 -2.81
N ILE A 8 28.45 -7.62 -2.00
CA ILE A 8 28.00 -8.03 -0.68
C ILE A 8 26.58 -8.58 -0.83
N PRO A 9 26.34 -9.83 -0.45
CA PRO A 9 24.99 -10.36 -0.49
C PRO A 9 24.11 -9.68 0.54
N ILE A 10 22.82 -9.53 0.23
CA ILE A 10 21.85 -9.05 1.22
C ILE A 10 21.38 -10.24 2.04
N GLU A 11 21.74 -10.25 3.32
CA GLU A 11 21.28 -11.28 4.26
C GLU A 11 19.75 -11.32 4.32
N ASP A 12 19.21 -12.54 4.23
CA ASP A 12 17.78 -12.85 4.36
C ASP A 12 16.86 -12.02 3.43
N LEU A 13 17.33 -11.63 2.25
CA LEU A 13 16.56 -10.81 1.30
C LEU A 13 15.19 -11.42 0.98
N GLU A 14 15.12 -12.74 0.82
CA GLU A 14 13.87 -13.45 0.56
C GLU A 14 12.89 -13.31 1.73
N THR A 15 13.32 -13.61 2.95
CA THR A 15 12.53 -13.44 4.18
C THR A 15 12.06 -11.99 4.33
N LYS A 16 12.94 -11.00 4.12
CA LYS A 16 12.58 -9.57 4.17
C LYS A 16 11.49 -9.21 3.16
N VAL A 17 11.52 -9.82 1.98
CA VAL A 17 10.53 -9.56 0.94
C VAL A 17 9.22 -10.27 1.22
N GLU A 18 9.25 -11.58 1.48
CA GLU A 18 8.05 -12.42 1.58
C GLU A 18 7.36 -12.32 2.95
N GLU A 19 8.11 -12.20 4.04
CA GLU A 19 7.58 -12.26 5.40
C GLU A 19 7.45 -10.89 6.07
N GLU A 20 8.20 -9.88 5.61
CA GLU A 20 8.18 -8.53 6.19
C GLU A 20 7.48 -7.52 5.27
N LEU A 21 8.09 -7.19 4.12
CA LEU A 21 7.61 -6.13 3.23
C LEU A 21 6.27 -6.45 2.58
N PHE A 22 6.09 -7.67 2.08
CA PHE A 22 4.87 -8.04 1.37
C PHE A 22 3.63 -7.96 2.27
N PRO A 23 3.59 -8.61 3.45
CA PRO A 23 2.44 -8.51 4.34
C PRO A 23 2.18 -7.08 4.79
N ALA A 24 3.24 -6.32 5.05
CA ALA A 24 3.12 -4.94 5.51
C ALA A 24 2.54 -4.00 4.45
N ALA A 25 2.95 -4.13 3.19
CA ALA A 25 2.37 -3.37 2.08
C ALA A 25 0.92 -3.81 1.79
N PHE A 26 0.65 -5.12 1.86
CA PHE A 26 -0.67 -5.67 1.58
C PHE A 26 -1.73 -5.26 2.63
N ARG A 27 -1.32 -4.92 3.86
CA ARG A 27 -2.19 -4.36 4.91
C ARG A 27 -2.88 -3.04 4.53
N ILE A 28 -2.56 -2.42 3.39
CA ILE A 28 -3.36 -1.31 2.86
C ILE A 28 -4.84 -1.71 2.69
N CYS A 29 -5.15 -2.96 2.32
CA CYS A 29 -6.54 -3.42 2.19
C CYS A 29 -7.30 -3.27 3.49
N HIS A 30 -6.70 -3.72 4.60
CA HIS A 30 -7.29 -3.58 5.92
C HIS A 30 -7.53 -2.11 6.29
N ARG A 31 -6.57 -1.23 5.98
CA ARG A 31 -6.74 0.21 6.22
C ARG A 31 -7.85 0.83 5.38
N ILE A 32 -8.00 0.41 4.12
CA ILE A 32 -9.09 0.85 3.24
C ILE A 32 -10.44 0.41 3.82
N GLU A 33 -10.55 -0.84 4.29
CA GLU A 33 -11.75 -1.34 4.96
C GLU A 33 -12.09 -0.54 6.22
N GLU A 34 -11.10 -0.27 7.08
CA GLU A 34 -11.30 0.51 8.30
C GLU A 34 -11.84 1.92 8.00
N GLU A 35 -11.22 2.64 7.05
CA GLU A 35 -11.65 3.99 6.68
C GLU A 35 -12.99 3.99 5.95
N GLY A 36 -13.24 3.00 5.09
CA GLY A 36 -14.51 2.83 4.40
C GLY A 36 -15.67 2.55 5.36
N ASN A 37 -15.44 1.71 6.38
CA ASN A 37 -16.44 1.44 7.42
C ASN A 37 -16.76 2.70 8.25
N LYS A 38 -15.75 3.50 8.62
CA LYS A 38 -15.97 4.78 9.33
C LYS A 38 -16.83 5.74 8.53
N GLU A 39 -16.55 5.88 7.23
CA GLU A 39 -17.33 6.76 6.35
C GLU A 39 -18.76 6.22 6.15
N PHE A 40 -18.92 4.90 6.02
CA PHE A 40 -20.23 4.26 5.97
C PHE A 40 -21.06 4.58 7.22
N GLU A 41 -20.52 4.36 8.41
CA GLU A 41 -21.19 4.66 9.68
C GLU A 41 -21.58 6.14 9.79
N SER A 42 -20.66 7.05 9.44
CA SER A 42 -20.91 8.49 9.43
C SER A 42 -22.08 8.87 8.52
N ARG A 43 -22.13 8.33 7.29
CA ARG A 43 -23.23 8.59 6.34
C ARG A 43 -24.53 7.96 6.77
N LEU A 44 -24.48 6.76 7.35
CA LEU A 44 -25.63 6.07 7.88
C LEU A 44 -26.30 6.91 9.00
N GLN A 45 -25.50 7.41 9.95
CA GLN A 45 -26.00 8.27 11.02
C GLN A 45 -26.55 9.60 10.49
N ARG A 46 -25.90 10.20 9.49
CA ARG A 46 -26.40 11.42 8.83
C ARG A 46 -27.73 11.17 8.13
N TYR A 47 -27.88 10.05 7.43
CA TYR A 47 -29.13 9.69 6.77
C TYR A 47 -30.26 9.47 7.78
N ILE A 48 -29.99 8.74 8.87
CA ILE A 48 -30.98 8.49 9.93
C ILE A 48 -31.44 9.80 10.58
N SER A 49 -30.50 10.68 10.93
CA SER A 49 -30.82 11.94 11.60
C SER A 49 -31.54 12.97 10.72
N THR A 50 -31.28 12.97 9.40
CA THR A 50 -31.77 14.02 8.49
C THR A 50 -32.86 13.59 7.52
N LYS A 51 -32.94 12.30 7.14
CA LYS A 51 -33.85 11.78 6.10
C LYS A 51 -34.82 10.72 6.61
N CYS A 52 -34.53 10.05 7.72
CA CYS A 52 -35.44 9.06 8.30
C CYS A 52 -36.58 9.74 9.07
N PRO A 53 -37.86 9.48 8.74
CA PRO A 53 -39.00 10.06 9.47
C PRO A 53 -39.02 9.72 10.96
N LEU A 54 -38.47 8.54 11.32
CA LEU A 54 -38.44 8.07 12.70
C LEU A 54 -37.25 8.64 13.50
N ARG A 55 -36.26 9.26 12.84
CA ARG A 55 -34.95 9.64 13.42
C ARG A 55 -34.20 8.50 14.14
N GLN A 56 -34.68 7.27 13.97
CA GLN A 56 -34.10 6.01 14.39
C GLN A 56 -34.31 5.00 13.25
N CYS A 57 -33.44 4.00 13.13
CA CYS A 57 -33.56 3.02 12.04
C CYS A 57 -34.23 1.73 12.51
N ALA A 58 -35.49 1.52 12.13
CA ALA A 58 -36.22 0.30 12.44
C ALA A 58 -35.56 -0.95 11.84
N ILE A 59 -34.87 -0.83 10.69
CA ILE A 59 -34.15 -1.94 10.04
C ILE A 59 -32.95 -2.37 10.88
N LEU A 60 -32.11 -1.41 11.30
CA LEU A 60 -30.95 -1.70 12.16
C LEU A 60 -31.37 -2.21 13.55
N ASN A 61 -32.58 -1.85 14.00
CA ASN A 61 -33.16 -2.33 15.25
C ASN A 61 -33.87 -3.70 15.12
N ASN A 62 -33.73 -4.41 13.98
CA ASN A 62 -34.39 -5.69 13.70
C ASN A 62 -35.94 -5.62 13.70
N GLU A 63 -36.52 -4.47 13.37
CA GLU A 63 -37.96 -4.25 13.26
C GLU A 63 -38.36 -3.69 11.87
N PRO A 64 -38.00 -4.34 10.74
CA PRO A 64 -38.19 -3.79 9.40
C PRO A 64 -39.66 -3.48 9.07
N ALA A 65 -40.62 -4.22 9.63
CA ALA A 65 -42.05 -3.97 9.47
C ALA A 65 -42.51 -2.60 10.00
N ARG A 66 -41.73 -1.97 10.90
CA ARG A 66 -42.00 -0.62 11.41
C ARG A 66 -41.37 0.48 10.57
N CYS A 67 -40.63 0.14 9.51
CA CYS A 67 -40.02 1.12 8.63
C CYS A 67 -41.09 1.78 7.75
N PRO A 68 -41.28 3.11 7.80
CA PRO A 68 -42.30 3.80 7.01
C PRO A 68 -41.96 3.88 5.51
N LYS A 69 -40.76 3.44 5.11
CA LYS A 69 -40.28 3.41 3.73
C LYS A 69 -39.82 1.99 3.38
N PRO A 70 -40.63 1.18 2.69
CA PRO A 70 -40.29 -0.19 2.32
C PRO A 70 -39.03 -0.30 1.44
N LEU A 71 -38.78 0.72 0.60
CA LEU A 71 -37.57 0.86 -0.22
C LEU A 71 -36.65 1.94 0.37
N CYS A 72 -36.40 1.83 1.66
CA CYS A 72 -35.44 2.66 2.35
C CYS A 72 -34.03 2.27 1.88
N TRP A 73 -33.16 3.24 1.62
CA TRP A 73 -31.76 2.98 1.28
C TRP A 73 -31.06 2.00 2.22
N ILE A 74 -31.28 2.07 3.54
CA ILE A 74 -30.70 1.11 4.51
C ILE A 74 -31.25 -0.32 4.30
N ALA A 75 -32.48 -0.47 3.81
CA ALA A 75 -33.09 -1.76 3.50
C ALA A 75 -32.48 -2.41 2.25
N GLU A 76 -31.93 -1.60 1.35
CA GLU A 76 -31.25 -2.06 0.13
C GLU A 76 -29.88 -2.70 0.45
N GLY A 77 -29.41 -2.58 1.70
CA GLY A 77 -28.17 -3.21 2.17
C GLY A 77 -26.89 -2.57 1.61
N PRO A 78 -26.72 -1.24 1.73
CA PRO A 78 -25.54 -0.56 1.20
C PRO A 78 -24.28 -1.09 1.87
N THR A 79 -23.23 -1.23 1.06
CA THR A 79 -21.94 -1.76 1.51
C THR A 79 -20.91 -0.66 1.64
N TRP A 80 -19.95 -0.81 2.57
CA TRP A 80 -18.90 0.18 2.78
C TRP A 80 -18.09 0.55 1.51
N PRO A 81 -17.83 -0.38 0.54
CA PRO A 81 -17.08 -0.04 -0.68
C PRO A 81 -17.77 1.01 -1.55
N GLU A 82 -19.10 1.16 -1.47
CA GLU A 82 -19.86 2.16 -2.23
C GLU A 82 -19.51 3.61 -1.83
N PHE A 83 -18.88 3.79 -0.67
CA PHE A 83 -18.47 5.10 -0.17
C PHE A 83 -16.99 5.39 -0.36
N LEU A 84 -16.24 4.41 -0.85
CA LEU A 84 -14.90 4.66 -1.31
C LEU A 84 -14.93 5.50 -2.58
N LEU A 85 -13.85 6.25 -2.77
CA LEU A 85 -13.60 6.88 -4.04
C LEU A 85 -13.24 5.82 -5.10
N PRO A 86 -13.57 6.06 -6.38
CA PRO A 86 -13.35 5.08 -7.44
C PRO A 86 -11.91 4.55 -7.46
N GLU A 87 -10.93 5.42 -7.25
CA GLU A 87 -9.50 5.06 -7.29
C GLU A 87 -9.12 4.13 -6.12
N ILE A 88 -9.59 4.43 -4.91
CA ILE A 88 -9.34 3.61 -3.71
C ILE A 88 -10.05 2.26 -3.83
N SER A 89 -11.30 2.27 -4.31
CA SER A 89 -12.10 1.08 -4.56
C SER A 89 -11.42 0.16 -5.56
N ALA A 90 -10.92 0.72 -6.66
CA ALA A 90 -10.18 -0.02 -7.66
C ALA A 90 -8.86 -0.60 -7.12
N VAL A 91 -8.10 0.12 -6.28
CA VAL A 91 -6.91 -0.44 -5.61
C VAL A 91 -7.31 -1.64 -4.75
N TYR A 92 -8.32 -1.47 -3.90
CA TYR A 92 -8.79 -2.52 -3.00
C TYR A 92 -9.19 -3.77 -3.78
N PHE A 93 -10.04 -3.63 -4.79
CA PHE A 93 -10.46 -4.76 -5.62
C PHE A 93 -9.28 -5.39 -6.37
N MET A 94 -8.37 -4.60 -6.92
CA MET A 94 -7.17 -5.13 -7.58
C MET A 94 -6.35 -6.02 -6.63
N LEU A 95 -6.10 -5.56 -5.41
CA LEU A 95 -5.32 -6.32 -4.41
C LEU A 95 -6.08 -7.54 -3.91
N THR A 96 -7.36 -7.38 -3.57
CA THR A 96 -8.21 -8.47 -3.08
C THR A 96 -8.38 -9.56 -4.14
N TYR A 97 -8.64 -9.20 -5.40
CA TYR A 97 -8.70 -10.18 -6.49
C TYR A 97 -7.35 -10.85 -6.74
N SER A 98 -6.23 -10.13 -6.62
CA SER A 98 -4.89 -10.73 -6.71
C SER A 98 -4.68 -11.78 -5.62
N TYR A 99 -5.14 -11.50 -4.40
CA TYR A 99 -5.02 -12.42 -3.28
C TYR A 99 -5.96 -13.62 -3.44
N MET A 100 -7.22 -13.39 -3.80
CA MET A 100 -8.19 -14.46 -4.05
C MET A 100 -7.73 -15.41 -5.17
N GLU A 101 -7.11 -14.89 -6.23
CA GLU A 101 -6.53 -15.71 -7.30
C GLU A 101 -5.36 -16.59 -6.83
N ALA A 102 -4.63 -16.15 -5.78
CA ALA A 102 -3.56 -16.93 -5.17
C ALA A 102 -4.08 -18.10 -4.32
N LEU A 103 -5.34 -18.03 -3.87
CA LEU A 103 -5.97 -19.05 -3.04
C LEU A 103 -6.54 -20.20 -3.87
N ASN A 104 -6.53 -21.38 -3.28
CA ASN A 104 -7.30 -22.54 -3.70
C ASN A 104 -8.46 -22.70 -2.71
N ILE A 105 -9.63 -22.16 -3.09
CA ILE A 105 -10.84 -22.19 -2.28
C ILE A 105 -11.62 -23.45 -2.64
N PRO A 106 -11.78 -24.41 -1.71
CA PRO A 106 -12.53 -25.64 -1.97
C PRO A 106 -14.04 -25.39 -2.10
N ASP A 107 -14.74 -26.29 -2.80
CA ASP A 107 -16.21 -26.25 -2.90
C ASP A 107 -16.89 -26.64 -1.57
N ASP A 108 -16.22 -27.49 -0.78
CA ASP A 108 -16.66 -27.88 0.57
C ASP A 108 -16.18 -26.84 1.60
N PRO A 109 -17.09 -26.15 2.33
CA PRO A 109 -16.71 -25.16 3.34
C PRO A 109 -15.97 -25.77 4.54
N ASP A 110 -16.00 -27.10 4.74
CA ASP A 110 -15.27 -27.78 5.80
C ASP A 110 -13.80 -28.09 5.43
N GLU A 111 -13.41 -27.90 4.16
CA GLU A 111 -12.03 -28.05 3.70
C GLU A 111 -11.18 -26.78 3.92
N GLU A 112 -9.89 -26.96 4.20
CA GLU A 112 -8.96 -25.85 4.46
C GLU A 112 -8.61 -25.09 3.17
N ILE A 113 -8.71 -23.76 3.22
CA ILE A 113 -8.23 -22.89 2.15
C ILE A 113 -6.70 -22.99 2.06
N THR A 114 -6.20 -23.37 0.89
CA THR A 114 -4.75 -23.51 0.63
C THR A 114 -4.27 -22.47 -0.38
N LEU A 115 -2.95 -22.33 -0.56
CA LEU A 115 -2.40 -21.50 -1.63
C LEU A 115 -2.24 -22.32 -2.90
N ARG A 116 -2.86 -21.85 -3.99
CA ARG A 116 -2.59 -22.35 -5.34
C ARG A 116 -1.22 -21.89 -5.83
N GLU A 117 -0.86 -20.66 -5.48
CA GLU A 117 0.36 -20.00 -5.91
C GLU A 117 0.78 -18.95 -4.87
N LYS A 118 2.08 -18.62 -4.80
CA LYS A 118 2.55 -17.51 -3.96
C LYS A 118 1.91 -16.19 -4.42
N PRO A 119 1.32 -15.37 -3.53
CA PRO A 119 0.67 -14.10 -3.90
C PRO A 119 1.56 -13.13 -4.70
N LEU A 120 2.87 -13.07 -4.40
CA LEU A 120 3.80 -12.22 -5.15
C LEU A 120 3.92 -12.59 -6.63
N ASN A 121 3.80 -13.87 -6.99
CA ASN A 121 3.82 -14.29 -8.39
C ASN A 121 2.55 -13.82 -9.12
N VAL A 122 1.39 -13.90 -8.46
CA VAL A 122 0.13 -13.39 -9.00
C VAL A 122 0.19 -11.88 -9.23
N ILE A 123 0.73 -11.14 -8.24
CA ILE A 123 0.93 -9.69 -8.33
C ILE A 123 1.88 -9.35 -9.48
N ASN A 124 2.99 -10.08 -9.62
CA ASN A 124 3.91 -9.91 -10.74
C ASN A 124 3.25 -10.11 -12.11
N ARG A 125 2.41 -11.14 -12.26
CA ARG A 125 1.63 -11.32 -13.50
C ARG A 125 0.70 -10.14 -13.76
N ARG A 126 0.01 -9.66 -12.73
CA ARG A 126 -0.92 -8.54 -12.83
C ARG A 126 -0.22 -7.23 -13.20
N LEU A 127 0.95 -6.94 -12.61
CA LEU A 127 1.81 -5.82 -13.02
C LEU A 127 2.20 -5.88 -14.50
N GLY A 128 2.28 -7.08 -15.10
CA GLY A 128 2.50 -7.28 -16.53
C GLY A 128 1.26 -7.05 -17.42
N SER A 129 0.06 -6.96 -16.86
CA SER A 129 -1.17 -6.73 -17.62
C SER A 129 -1.37 -5.24 -17.97
N ALA A 130 -1.93 -4.96 -19.14
CA ALA A 130 -2.20 -3.58 -19.56
C ALA A 130 -3.19 -2.89 -18.59
N ASN A 131 -4.28 -3.58 -18.23
CA ASN A 131 -5.29 -3.02 -17.33
C ASN A 131 -4.72 -2.58 -15.98
N THR A 132 -3.85 -3.38 -15.36
CA THR A 132 -3.23 -2.99 -14.08
C THR A 132 -2.21 -1.87 -14.26
N GLN A 133 -1.47 -1.85 -15.36
CA GLN A 133 -0.52 -0.76 -15.66
C GLN A 133 -1.25 0.56 -15.86
N ASP A 134 -2.27 0.57 -16.72
CA ASP A 134 -3.10 1.75 -16.98
C ASP A 134 -3.72 2.26 -15.69
N PHE A 135 -4.23 1.35 -14.85
CA PHE A 135 -4.75 1.70 -13.53
C PHE A 135 -3.71 2.35 -12.60
N ILE A 136 -2.51 1.77 -12.48
CA ILE A 136 -1.43 2.36 -11.67
C ILE A 136 -1.08 3.76 -12.19
N ILE A 137 -1.01 3.92 -13.52
CA ILE A 137 -0.71 5.22 -14.14
C ILE A 137 -1.81 6.23 -13.86
N GLU A 138 -3.08 5.85 -14.04
CA GLU A 138 -4.24 6.71 -13.77
C GLU A 138 -4.26 7.18 -12.32
N ALA A 139 -4.01 6.29 -11.35
CA ALA A 139 -3.90 6.65 -9.94
C ALA A 139 -2.82 7.73 -9.66
N PHE A 140 -1.72 7.70 -10.41
CA PHE A 140 -0.69 8.74 -10.35
C PHE A 140 -1.11 10.03 -11.07
N GLU A 141 -1.74 9.93 -12.24
CA GLU A 141 -2.22 11.06 -13.04
C GLU A 141 -3.29 11.88 -12.29
N GLU A 142 -4.19 11.20 -11.58
CA GLU A 142 -5.24 11.82 -10.75
C GLU A 142 -4.70 12.40 -9.44
N SER A 143 -3.54 11.95 -8.98
CA SER A 143 -2.94 12.42 -7.73
C SER A 143 -2.41 13.85 -7.85
N GLN A 144 -2.91 14.74 -6.98
CA GLN A 144 -2.44 16.12 -6.91
C GLN A 144 -0.94 16.24 -6.62
N ILE A 145 -0.40 15.30 -5.83
CA ILE A 145 1.00 15.29 -5.41
C ILE A 145 1.87 14.51 -6.38
N LEU A 146 1.36 13.38 -6.90
CA LEU A 146 2.20 12.36 -7.55
C LEU A 146 2.20 12.43 -9.07
N LYS A 147 1.33 13.24 -9.70
CA LYS A 147 1.23 13.35 -11.17
C LYS A 147 2.54 13.65 -11.89
N SER A 148 3.47 14.39 -11.27
CA SER A 148 4.76 14.70 -11.89
C SER A 148 5.67 13.48 -12.05
N ARG A 149 5.39 12.40 -11.32
CA ARG A 149 6.19 11.16 -11.32
C ARG A 149 5.76 10.17 -12.40
N VAL A 150 4.62 10.41 -13.07
CA VAL A 150 4.04 9.52 -14.08
C VAL A 150 5.06 9.05 -15.14
N PRO A 151 5.90 9.92 -15.75
CA PRO A 151 6.89 9.47 -16.72
C PRO A 151 7.87 8.43 -16.14
N VAL A 152 8.33 8.65 -14.91
CA VAL A 152 9.26 7.74 -14.23
C VAL A 152 8.57 6.44 -13.86
N ILE A 153 7.31 6.47 -13.42
CA ILE A 153 6.56 5.24 -13.12
C ILE A 153 6.36 4.39 -14.38
N LYS A 154 6.08 5.02 -15.53
CA LYS A 154 6.01 4.31 -16.84
C LYS A 154 7.33 3.62 -17.17
N ASP A 155 8.47 4.29 -16.97
CA ASP A 155 9.79 3.70 -17.20
C ASP A 155 10.08 2.53 -16.25
N ILE A 156 9.70 2.64 -14.98
CA ILE A 156 9.87 1.56 -14.00
C ILE A 156 9.02 0.33 -14.35
N LEU A 157 7.74 0.53 -14.72
CA LEU A 157 6.84 -0.55 -15.15
C LEU A 157 7.41 -1.25 -16.38
N TRP A 158 7.87 -0.48 -17.36
CA TRP A 158 8.55 -1.03 -18.54
C TRP A 158 9.78 -1.86 -18.13
N ALA A 159 10.64 -1.35 -17.25
CA ALA A 159 11.82 -2.05 -16.80
C ALA A 159 11.48 -3.37 -16.08
N HIS A 160 10.50 -3.34 -15.18
CA HIS A 160 10.00 -4.53 -14.48
C HIS A 160 9.51 -5.60 -15.46
N ASN A 161 8.67 -5.21 -16.43
CA ASN A 161 8.10 -6.10 -17.43
C ASN A 161 9.14 -6.64 -18.43
N LYS A 162 10.26 -5.93 -18.59
CA LYS A 162 11.43 -6.39 -19.36
C LYS A 162 12.46 -7.14 -18.51
N THR A 163 12.10 -7.55 -17.30
CA THR A 163 12.94 -8.24 -16.32
C THR A 163 14.26 -7.50 -16.03
N ARG A 164 14.27 -6.18 -16.22
CA ARG A 164 15.41 -5.29 -15.95
C ARG A 164 15.35 -4.83 -14.48
N TYR A 165 15.44 -5.77 -13.54
CA TYR A 165 15.32 -5.46 -12.12
C TYR A 165 16.47 -4.60 -11.58
N THR A 166 17.64 -4.64 -12.22
CA THR A 166 18.74 -3.70 -11.97
C THR A 166 18.41 -2.25 -12.29
N LEU A 167 17.31 -1.99 -13.03
CA LEU A 167 16.77 -0.66 -13.27
C LEU A 167 15.53 -0.41 -12.42
N SER A 168 14.55 -1.33 -12.43
CA SER A 168 13.28 -1.09 -11.73
C SER A 168 13.44 -0.99 -10.22
N VAL A 169 14.28 -1.83 -9.58
CA VAL A 169 14.43 -1.86 -8.11
C VAL A 169 15.08 -0.57 -7.58
N PRO A 170 16.26 -0.13 -8.07
CA PRO A 170 16.85 1.12 -7.58
C PRO A 170 15.94 2.34 -7.82
N LEU A 171 15.27 2.39 -8.98
CA LEU A 171 14.35 3.48 -9.29
C LEU A 171 13.13 3.47 -8.37
N LEU A 172 12.54 2.31 -8.07
CA LEU A 172 11.43 2.19 -7.11
C LEU A 172 11.84 2.69 -5.73
N ILE A 173 13.01 2.30 -5.23
CA ILE A 173 13.51 2.77 -3.93
C ILE A 173 13.60 4.30 -3.92
N ILE A 174 14.20 4.90 -4.94
CA ILE A 174 14.34 6.36 -5.06
C ILE A 174 12.96 7.04 -5.16
N GLN A 175 12.03 6.48 -5.92
CA GLN A 175 10.68 7.03 -6.04
C GLN A 175 9.92 6.94 -4.71
N ILE A 176 10.01 5.82 -3.98
CA ILE A 176 9.40 5.66 -2.66
C ILE A 176 9.93 6.71 -1.69
N GLU A 177 11.25 6.92 -1.62
CA GLU A 177 11.84 7.97 -0.78
C GLU A 177 11.36 9.37 -1.18
N GLY A 178 11.33 9.65 -2.48
CA GLY A 178 10.82 10.91 -3.00
C GLY A 178 9.36 11.16 -2.63
N ILE A 179 8.51 10.15 -2.75
CA ILE A 179 7.09 10.24 -2.41
C ILE A 179 6.92 10.49 -0.92
N LEU A 180 7.66 9.78 -0.06
CA LEU A 180 7.66 10.03 1.38
C LEU A 180 8.00 11.50 1.69
N HIS A 181 8.99 12.07 1.00
CA HIS A 181 9.31 13.50 1.13
C HIS A 181 8.19 14.42 0.63
N ASP A 182 7.57 14.12 -0.51
CA ASP A 182 6.45 14.91 -1.04
C ASP A 182 5.26 14.90 -0.07
N LEU A 183 4.93 13.75 0.53
CA LEU A 183 3.88 13.61 1.53
C LEU A 183 4.21 14.43 2.79
N ALA A 184 5.45 14.34 3.28
CA ALA A 184 5.88 15.10 4.44
C ALA A 184 5.77 16.62 4.21
N TYR A 185 6.14 17.08 3.02
CA TYR A 185 6.02 18.47 2.63
C TYR A 185 4.55 18.89 2.49
N HIS A 186 3.74 18.11 1.78
CA HIS A 186 2.34 18.43 1.50
C HIS A 186 1.49 18.44 2.77
N PHE A 187 1.71 17.51 3.70
CA PHE A 187 1.00 17.46 4.99
C PHE A 187 1.64 18.34 6.07
N ASN A 188 2.62 19.19 5.72
CA ASN A 188 3.32 20.09 6.62
C ASN A 188 3.84 19.41 7.90
N TRP A 189 4.34 18.18 7.76
CA TRP A 189 4.81 17.41 8.91
C TRP A 189 6.02 18.08 9.55
N GLN A 190 5.89 18.35 10.85
CA GLN A 190 6.97 18.90 11.66
C GLN A 190 7.83 17.76 12.21
N PHE A 191 9.14 17.94 12.11
CA PHE A 191 10.15 17.02 12.61
C PHE A 191 11.10 17.76 13.54
N GLU A 192 11.41 17.15 14.68
CA GLU A 192 12.46 17.65 15.54
C GLU A 192 13.84 17.43 14.88
N LYS A 193 14.79 18.32 15.17
CA LYS A 193 16.18 18.18 14.70
C LYS A 193 16.78 16.81 15.06
N LYS A 194 16.43 16.26 16.22
CA LYS A 194 16.91 14.93 16.63
C LYS A 194 16.38 13.79 15.75
N GLU A 195 15.18 13.95 15.16
CA GLU A 195 14.56 12.96 14.28
C GLU A 195 15.17 12.99 12.89
N MET A 196 15.62 14.17 12.41
CA MET A 196 16.18 14.31 11.06
C MET A 196 17.68 13.97 10.95
N TYR A 197 18.46 14.07 12.04
CA TYR A 197 19.94 14.08 11.96
C TYR A 197 20.65 12.94 12.73
N ARG A 198 19.95 11.93 13.25
CA ARG A 198 20.58 10.76 13.90
C ARG A 198 20.59 9.51 13.02
N GLY A 199 21.68 9.30 12.28
CA GLY A 199 21.92 8.12 11.44
C GLY A 199 21.66 8.33 9.94
N GLU A 200 22.19 7.45 9.09
CA GLU A 200 22.16 7.58 7.61
C GLU A 200 20.76 7.48 6.99
N SER A 201 19.77 6.99 7.74
CA SER A 201 18.37 6.79 7.29
C SER A 201 17.35 7.62 8.09
N ALA A 202 17.82 8.51 8.98
CA ALA A 202 17.00 9.18 10.00
C ALA A 202 15.78 9.93 9.44
N LYS A 203 15.96 10.61 8.29
CA LYS A 203 14.92 11.47 7.71
C LYS A 203 13.77 10.66 7.10
N VAL A 204 14.06 9.61 6.33
CA VAL A 204 13.03 8.71 5.77
C VAL A 204 12.29 8.01 6.92
N TRP A 205 13.00 7.63 7.98
CA TRP A 205 12.37 7.01 9.15
C TRP A 205 11.40 7.88 9.91
N ALA A 206 11.80 9.12 10.15
CA ALA A 206 10.93 10.08 10.79
C ALA A 206 9.62 10.24 10.01
N ILE A 207 9.70 10.23 8.67
CA ILE A 207 8.54 10.33 7.78
C ILE A 207 7.69 9.06 7.83
N VAL A 208 8.30 7.86 7.74
CA VAL A 208 7.57 6.59 7.81
C VAL A 208 6.79 6.46 9.12
N LYS A 209 7.38 6.88 10.25
CA LYS A 209 6.71 6.94 11.56
C LYS A 209 5.43 7.80 11.53
N LYS A 210 5.47 8.93 10.83
CA LYS A 210 4.30 9.83 10.70
C LYS A 210 3.15 9.25 9.87
N LEU A 211 3.37 8.15 9.14
CA LEU A 211 2.28 7.41 8.47
C LEU A 211 1.32 6.75 9.48
N GLY A 212 1.78 6.50 10.71
CA GLY A 212 0.98 5.95 11.81
C GLY A 212 0.49 4.52 11.55
N HIS A 213 1.31 3.68 10.92
CA HIS A 213 0.97 2.28 10.63
C HIS A 213 2.15 1.37 10.95
N GLU A 214 2.14 0.86 12.18
CA GLU A 214 3.27 0.15 12.80
C GLU A 214 3.78 -1.04 11.95
N PRO A 215 2.95 -1.93 11.38
CA PRO A 215 3.48 -3.04 10.56
C PRO A 215 4.27 -2.55 9.34
N PHE A 216 3.83 -1.46 8.72
CA PHE A 216 4.51 -0.85 7.58
C PHE A 216 5.77 -0.10 7.99
N GLU A 217 5.76 0.54 9.16
CA GLU A 217 6.95 1.12 9.75
C GLU A 217 8.03 0.07 10.01
N ILE A 218 7.68 -1.03 10.68
CA ILE A 218 8.64 -2.10 11.04
C ILE A 218 9.25 -2.72 9.78
N ALA A 219 8.42 -3.04 8.78
CA ALA A 219 8.87 -3.68 7.55
C ALA A 219 9.73 -2.77 6.68
N LEU A 220 9.40 -1.48 6.57
CA LEU A 220 10.32 -0.55 5.91
C LEU A 220 11.59 -0.40 6.75
N SER A 221 11.47 -0.23 8.08
CA SER A 221 12.60 -0.07 9.01
C SER A 221 13.69 -1.10 8.78
N SER A 222 13.30 -2.37 8.67
CA SER A 222 14.22 -3.48 8.43
C SER A 222 14.91 -3.45 7.05
N PHE A 223 14.33 -2.75 6.07
CA PHE A 223 14.85 -2.62 4.71
C PHE A 223 15.79 -1.42 4.51
N TYR A 224 15.54 -0.27 5.16
CA TYR A 224 16.45 0.89 5.05
C TYR A 224 17.41 1.07 6.24
N SER A 225 17.25 0.31 7.33
CA SER A 225 18.12 0.39 8.50
C SER A 225 19.15 -0.73 8.51
N ARG A 226 20.29 -0.42 9.12
CA ARG A 226 21.32 -1.36 9.51
C ARG A 226 20.85 -2.16 10.73
N LYS A 227 20.90 -3.49 10.67
CA LYS A 227 20.63 -4.36 11.83
C LYS A 227 21.94 -4.50 12.63
N GLY A 228 22.00 -3.92 13.84
CA GLY A 228 23.18 -4.00 14.71
C GLY A 228 24.41 -3.22 14.21
N SER A 229 25.61 -3.58 14.72
CA SER A 229 26.86 -2.87 14.43
C SER A 229 27.57 -3.33 13.14
N SER A 230 27.10 -4.40 12.47
CA SER A 230 27.84 -5.07 11.39
C SER A 230 27.14 -5.14 10.01
N GLY A 231 25.80 -5.14 9.90
CA GLY A 231 25.13 -5.33 8.60
C GLY A 231 24.77 -4.05 7.85
N ASP A 232 25.18 -3.86 6.60
CA ASP A 232 24.70 -2.74 5.77
C ASP A 232 23.20 -2.89 5.46
N SER A 233 22.46 -1.78 5.30
CA SER A 233 21.04 -1.88 4.95
C SER A 233 20.85 -2.39 3.51
N PRO A 234 19.83 -3.23 3.24
CA PRO A 234 19.49 -3.68 1.88
C PRO A 234 19.42 -2.53 0.89
N ARG A 235 18.71 -1.44 1.26
CA ARG A 235 18.63 -0.22 0.45
C ARG A 235 20.01 0.36 0.10
N ASN A 236 20.91 0.51 1.06
CA ASN A 236 22.23 1.10 0.81
C ASN A 236 23.08 0.20 -0.08
N LEU A 237 23.05 -1.12 0.15
CA LEU A 237 23.75 -2.08 -0.69
C LEU A 237 23.28 -2.02 -2.15
N ILE A 238 21.97 -1.90 -2.37
CA ILE A 238 21.36 -1.80 -3.70
C ILE A 238 21.75 -0.48 -4.39
N LEU A 239 21.52 0.66 -3.73
CA LEU A 239 21.73 1.97 -4.35
C LEU A 239 23.20 2.31 -4.60
N HIS A 240 24.11 1.75 -3.80
CA HIS A 240 25.55 1.89 -4.03
C HIS A 240 26.12 0.81 -4.99
N GLY A 241 25.26 -0.03 -5.58
CA GLY A 241 25.69 -1.10 -6.49
C GLY A 241 26.57 -2.16 -5.82
N ARG A 242 26.54 -2.25 -4.49
CA ARG A 242 27.31 -3.22 -3.69
C ARG A 242 26.62 -4.57 -3.63
N SER A 243 25.32 -4.65 -3.92
CA SER A 243 24.60 -5.92 -4.13
C SER A 243 23.85 -5.89 -5.46
N LEU A 244 23.79 -7.06 -6.12
CA LEU A 244 23.02 -7.29 -7.35
C LEU A 244 22.17 -8.56 -7.26
N ASP A 245 22.00 -9.15 -6.08
CA ASP A 245 21.31 -10.45 -5.92
C ASP A 245 19.85 -10.39 -6.37
N TYR A 246 19.24 -9.22 -6.27
CA TYR A 246 17.88 -8.93 -6.72
C TYR A 246 17.72 -8.89 -8.26
N ALA A 247 18.82 -8.88 -9.03
CA ALA A 247 18.78 -8.65 -10.48
C ALA A 247 18.02 -9.71 -11.28
N LYS A 248 17.85 -10.92 -10.73
CA LYS A 248 17.23 -12.06 -11.41
C LYS A 248 15.83 -12.40 -10.91
N ASP A 249 15.39 -11.71 -9.85
CA ASP A 249 14.20 -12.08 -9.11
C ASP A 249 13.21 -10.92 -9.06
N HIS A 250 11.99 -11.17 -9.50
CA HIS A 250 10.94 -10.18 -9.58
C HIS A 250 10.41 -9.76 -8.20
N ARG A 251 10.56 -10.61 -7.17
CA ARG A 251 9.88 -10.48 -5.87
C ARG A 251 10.13 -9.13 -5.21
N LEU A 252 11.38 -8.67 -5.18
CA LEU A 252 11.72 -7.36 -4.62
C LEU A 252 11.09 -6.22 -5.44
N SER A 253 11.11 -6.31 -6.77
CA SER A 253 10.48 -5.27 -7.60
C SER A 253 8.96 -5.25 -7.42
N ALA A 254 8.32 -6.41 -7.34
CA ALA A 254 6.87 -6.53 -7.14
C ALA A 254 6.45 -5.98 -5.77
N VAL A 255 7.18 -6.31 -4.70
CA VAL A 255 6.86 -5.78 -3.37
C VAL A 255 7.07 -4.28 -3.26
N LEU A 256 8.09 -3.73 -3.93
CA LEU A 256 8.29 -2.28 -3.98
C LEU A 256 7.18 -1.56 -4.75
N PHE A 257 6.58 -2.20 -5.78
CA PHE A 257 5.35 -1.68 -6.39
C PHE A 257 4.17 -1.69 -5.41
N LEU A 258 4.03 -2.71 -4.57
CA LEU A 258 2.99 -2.71 -3.53
C LEU A 258 3.20 -1.61 -2.50
N VAL A 259 4.46 -1.34 -2.11
CA VAL A 259 4.80 -0.19 -1.25
C VAL A 259 4.43 1.13 -1.94
N LEU A 260 4.68 1.25 -3.25
CA LEU A 260 4.31 2.43 -4.04
C LEU A 260 2.79 2.63 -4.08
N ILE A 261 2.03 1.56 -4.31
CA ILE A 261 0.56 1.57 -4.29
C ILE A 261 0.05 1.94 -2.90
N TYR A 262 0.61 1.34 -1.84
CA TYR A 262 0.29 1.69 -0.45
C TYR A 262 0.41 3.20 -0.22
N LEU A 263 1.54 3.82 -0.60
CA LEU A 263 1.78 5.24 -0.37
C LEU A 263 0.85 6.13 -1.20
N THR A 264 0.53 5.72 -2.42
CA THR A 264 -0.40 6.43 -3.31
C THR A 264 -1.81 6.42 -2.73
N THR A 265 -2.31 5.24 -2.33
CA THR A 265 -3.63 5.10 -1.70
C THR A 265 -3.69 5.80 -0.35
N PHE A 266 -2.65 5.69 0.47
CA PHE A 266 -2.55 6.43 1.74
C PHE A 266 -2.67 7.94 1.50
N SER A 267 -1.96 8.46 0.50
CA SER A 267 -2.03 9.87 0.13
C SER A 267 -3.44 10.29 -0.25
N GLN A 268 -4.11 9.53 -1.10
CA GLN A 268 -5.48 9.80 -1.55
C GLN A 268 -6.46 9.83 -0.36
N MET A 269 -6.43 8.78 0.48
CA MET A 269 -7.24 8.71 1.70
C MET A 269 -7.04 9.92 2.62
N ARG A 270 -5.79 10.36 2.81
CA ARG A 270 -5.46 11.51 3.66
C ARG A 270 -5.92 12.85 3.09
N ILE A 271 -5.73 13.08 1.79
CA ILE A 271 -6.09 14.34 1.13
C ILE A 271 -7.61 14.50 1.07
N GLN A 272 -8.32 13.44 0.69
CA GLN A 272 -9.76 13.49 0.46
C GLN A 272 -10.55 13.38 1.77
N GLY A 273 -9.96 12.81 2.83
CA GLY A 273 -10.59 12.67 4.13
C GLY A 273 -10.65 13.93 5.00
N ARG A 274 -9.91 15.03 4.72
CA ARG A 274 -9.74 16.18 5.65
C ARG A 274 -9.80 15.77 7.13
N ILE A 275 -9.02 14.74 7.50
CA ILE A 275 -8.64 14.53 8.88
C ILE A 275 -7.53 15.55 9.12
N THR A 276 -7.90 16.75 9.60
CA THR A 276 -6.96 17.59 10.35
C THR A 276 -6.57 16.78 11.58
N ILE A 277 -5.39 16.15 11.54
CA ILE A 277 -4.70 15.83 12.78
C ILE A 277 -4.09 17.16 13.21
N ASP A 278 -4.65 17.73 14.27
CA ASP A 278 -4.06 18.85 15.01
C ASP A 278 -2.61 18.54 15.43
#